data_AF-A0A960XSC0-F1
#
_entry.id   AF-A0A960XSC0-F1
#
_cell.length_a   1.000
_cell.length_b   1.000
_cell.length_c   1.000
_cell.angle_alpha   90.00
_cell.angle_beta   90.00
_cell.angle_gamma   90.00
#
_symmetry.space_group_name_H-M   'P 1'
#
loop_
_entity.id
_entity.type
_entity.pdbx_description
1 polymer ?
#
loop_
_entity_poly.entity_id
_entity_poly.type
_entity_poly.pdbx_seq_one_letter_code
_entity_poly.pdbx_strand_id
1 'polypeptide(L)'
;MNSRRHFLHRAFLALGGLSLPGAIPQALAASSAVAPAAAGSGAKPPMRFVFMHRGNGLFPRVMVPPSFGPAEMEKEKRNDAYEVDLDGHTLPDWMAPLEAHKDNLTLLQGLSGKMCTVGHHSWCSSLGVYKANERLSSIKWATVDFELAKLFPSPLEHIELACFPTEGGNPRGSLDSIAMGFSARGPQQPNYAFGSPKIAVEEIFKSVSDNKDDQIKYQLERKMLEFVASKEAGLAEHLGGLEQRKVANYASSIESIRERNRKVDAMADAVRQHAPKLDDRYLAEDLNTFDRQAGHAEVMLAALISGLTNVAAFTVDELAHPYTGIPGIEGEKVNMHDVGHG
;
A
#
# COMPACT_ATOMS: atom_id res chain seq x y z
N MET A 1 -19.60 10.67 -29.04
CA MET A 1 -20.32 9.71 -28.16
C MET A 1 -19.38 8.54 -27.87
N ASN A 2 -18.67 8.58 -26.74
CA ASN A 2 -17.71 7.54 -26.37
C ASN A 2 -18.45 6.47 -25.56
N SER A 3 -18.78 5.34 -26.19
CA SER A 3 -19.37 4.20 -25.46
C SER A 3 -18.32 3.57 -24.54
N ARG A 4 -18.74 3.02 -23.40
CA ARG A 4 -17.83 2.26 -22.49
C ARG A 4 -17.04 1.19 -23.24
N ARG A 5 -17.66 0.56 -24.25
CA ARG A 5 -17.02 -0.43 -25.12
C ARG A 5 -15.89 0.21 -25.94
N HIS A 6 -16.06 1.43 -26.44
CA HIS A 6 -15.01 2.13 -27.18
C HIS A 6 -13.83 2.54 -26.29
N PHE A 7 -14.10 3.01 -25.06
CA PHE A 7 -13.06 3.29 -24.06
C PHE A 7 -12.30 2.03 -23.67
N LEU A 8 -13.00 0.95 -23.31
CA LEU A 8 -12.36 -0.33 -22.95
C LEU A 8 -11.54 -0.88 -24.12
N HIS A 9 -12.06 -0.82 -25.34
CA HIS A 9 -11.35 -1.30 -26.52
C HIS A 9 -10.10 -0.46 -26.83
N ARG A 10 -10.14 0.86 -26.57
CA ARG A 10 -8.97 1.73 -26.73
C ARG A 10 -7.97 1.57 -25.59
N ALA A 11 -8.42 1.50 -24.34
CA ALA A 11 -7.55 1.22 -23.20
C ALA A 11 -6.84 -0.14 -23.35
N PHE A 12 -7.53 -1.17 -23.84
CA PHE A 12 -6.91 -2.47 -24.15
C PHE A 12 -5.90 -2.43 -25.29
N LEU A 13 -6.06 -1.52 -26.25
CA LEU A 13 -5.14 -1.36 -27.39
C LEU A 13 -3.95 -0.45 -27.04
N ALA A 14 -4.18 0.63 -26.29
CA ALA A 14 -3.18 1.59 -25.80
C ALA A 14 -2.24 0.95 -24.76
N LEU A 15 -2.75 0.01 -23.95
CA LEU A 15 -1.94 -0.85 -23.07
C LEU A 15 -1.21 -1.97 -23.82
N GLY A 16 -1.00 -1.84 -25.15
CA GLY A 16 -0.17 -2.73 -25.94
C GLY A 16 -0.44 -4.21 -25.69
N GLY A 17 -1.64 -4.70 -25.98
CA GLY A 17 -1.86 -6.15 -26.01
C GLY A 17 -1.62 -6.87 -24.68
N LEU A 18 -1.79 -6.20 -23.53
CA LEU A 18 -2.12 -6.84 -22.24
C LEU A 18 -3.53 -7.48 -22.30
N SER A 19 -3.80 -8.23 -23.36
CA SER A 19 -4.34 -9.55 -23.11
C SER A 19 -3.48 -10.15 -22.00
N LEU A 20 -4.13 -10.50 -20.89
CA LEU A 20 -3.52 -11.17 -19.76
C LEU A 20 -3.39 -12.71 -19.93
N PRO A 21 -3.41 -13.37 -21.12
CA PRO A 21 -3.26 -14.82 -21.15
C PRO A 21 -1.80 -15.26 -20.93
N GLY A 22 -0.84 -14.33 -20.84
CA GLY A 22 0.54 -14.62 -20.44
C GLY A 22 0.83 -14.33 -18.97
N ALA A 23 0.44 -13.15 -18.48
CA ALA A 23 0.79 -12.69 -17.13
C ALA A 23 -0.08 -13.30 -16.02
N ILE A 24 -1.38 -13.56 -16.26
CA ILE A 24 -2.22 -14.21 -15.23
C ILE A 24 -1.86 -15.70 -15.07
N PRO A 25 -1.67 -16.50 -16.15
CA PRO A 25 -1.21 -17.88 -15.98
C PRO A 25 0.22 -17.99 -15.44
N GLN A 26 1.12 -17.07 -15.79
CA GLN A 26 2.47 -17.05 -15.21
C GLN A 26 2.47 -16.57 -13.74
N ALA A 27 1.61 -15.62 -13.37
CA ALA A 27 1.42 -15.21 -11.97
C ALA A 27 0.79 -16.33 -11.12
N LEU A 28 -0.19 -17.05 -11.68
CA LEU A 28 -0.81 -18.23 -11.06
C LEU A 28 0.14 -19.44 -11.00
N ALA A 29 1.16 -19.52 -11.86
CA ALA A 29 2.19 -20.55 -11.78
C ALA A 29 3.30 -20.18 -10.78
N ALA A 30 3.64 -18.89 -10.67
CA ALA A 30 4.66 -18.36 -9.74
C ALA A 30 4.19 -18.34 -8.27
N SER A 31 2.88 -18.37 -8.00
CA SER A 31 2.30 -18.41 -6.65
C SER A 31 2.59 -19.70 -5.87
N SER A 32 3.18 -20.72 -6.51
CA SER A 32 3.58 -21.98 -5.89
C SER A 32 4.97 -21.97 -5.24
N ALA A 33 5.77 -20.91 -5.44
CA ALA A 33 7.12 -20.81 -4.89
C ALA A 33 7.23 -19.65 -3.89
N VAL A 34 6.87 -19.91 -2.63
CA VAL A 34 7.46 -19.17 -1.49
C VAL A 34 8.89 -19.68 -1.32
N ALA A 35 9.74 -19.39 -2.30
CA ALA A 35 11.17 -19.61 -2.20
C ALA A 35 11.83 -18.23 -2.14
N PRO A 36 12.78 -18.00 -1.21
CA PRO A 36 13.59 -16.79 -1.29
C PRO A 36 14.23 -16.76 -2.67
N ALA A 37 14.17 -15.61 -3.34
CA ALA A 37 14.87 -15.39 -4.59
C ALA A 37 16.38 -15.51 -4.29
N ALA A 38 16.90 -16.72 -4.33
CA ALA A 38 18.32 -16.97 -4.37
C ALA A 38 18.82 -16.31 -5.66
N ALA A 39 19.64 -15.27 -5.51
CA ALA A 39 20.37 -14.64 -6.59
C ALA A 39 21.19 -15.72 -7.32
N GLY A 40 20.65 -16.29 -8.40
CA GLY A 40 21.29 -17.40 -9.10
C GLY A 40 20.38 -18.29 -9.95
N SER A 41 19.05 -18.28 -9.77
CA SER A 41 18.15 -18.95 -10.71
C SER A 41 17.57 -17.94 -11.70
N GLY A 42 17.60 -18.24 -13.00
CA GLY A 42 17.06 -17.39 -14.08
C GLY A 42 15.53 -17.19 -14.04
N ALA A 43 14.91 -17.34 -12.87
CA ALA A 43 13.51 -17.01 -12.64
C ALA A 43 13.35 -15.49 -12.57
N LYS A 44 12.30 -14.97 -13.21
CA LYS A 44 11.94 -13.55 -13.10
C LYS A 44 11.66 -13.21 -11.62
N PRO A 45 12.10 -12.03 -11.13
CA PRO A 45 11.75 -11.59 -9.78
C PRO A 45 10.23 -11.53 -9.61
N PRO A 46 9.71 -11.68 -8.37
CA PRO A 46 8.28 -11.58 -8.11
C PRO A 46 7.77 -10.20 -8.54
N MET A 47 6.58 -10.19 -9.15
CA MET A 47 5.86 -8.96 -9.46
C MET A 47 5.47 -8.26 -8.16
N ARG A 48 5.73 -6.96 -8.07
CA ARG A 48 5.48 -6.14 -6.88
C ARG A 48 4.54 -4.99 -7.21
N PHE A 49 3.64 -4.68 -6.29
CA PHE A 49 2.64 -3.64 -6.45
C PHE A 49 2.77 -2.62 -5.33
N VAL A 50 2.88 -1.35 -5.71
CA VAL A 50 2.91 -0.22 -4.78
C VAL A 50 1.75 0.69 -5.10
N PHE A 51 0.87 0.89 -4.11
CA PHE A 51 -0.23 1.84 -4.18
C PHE A 51 0.14 3.07 -3.38
N MET A 52 0.17 4.24 -4.02
CA MET A 52 0.37 5.51 -3.33
C MET A 52 -0.95 6.27 -3.28
N HIS A 53 -1.36 6.66 -2.08
CA HIS A 53 -2.57 7.46 -1.87
C HIS A 53 -2.21 8.87 -1.42
N ARG A 54 -2.74 9.86 -2.13
CA ARG A 54 -2.61 11.28 -1.82
C ARG A 54 -3.98 11.87 -1.56
N GLY A 55 -4.14 12.59 -0.45
CA GLY A 55 -5.41 13.17 -0.05
C GLY A 55 -5.83 14.36 -0.92
N ASN A 56 -4.88 15.15 -1.43
CA ASN A 56 -5.17 16.33 -2.25
C ASN A 56 -3.94 16.80 -3.07
N GLY A 57 -4.15 17.77 -3.96
CA GLY A 57 -3.05 18.55 -4.59
C GLY A 57 -2.37 17.91 -5.80
N LEU A 58 -2.77 16.71 -6.24
CA LEU A 58 -2.27 16.12 -7.49
C LEU A 58 -3.15 16.53 -8.68
N PHE A 59 -2.88 17.70 -9.24
CA PHE A 59 -3.61 18.22 -10.40
C PHE A 59 -3.16 17.52 -11.70
N PRO A 60 -4.07 17.13 -12.61
CA PRO A 60 -3.71 16.54 -13.90
C PRO A 60 -2.66 17.36 -14.67
N ARG A 61 -2.80 18.69 -14.67
CA ARG A 61 -1.86 19.61 -15.33
C ARG A 61 -0.39 19.45 -14.93
N VAL A 62 -0.10 18.96 -13.72
CA VAL A 62 1.30 18.78 -13.27
C VAL A 62 1.93 17.48 -13.76
N MET A 63 1.12 16.57 -14.32
CA MET A 63 1.56 15.31 -14.93
C MET A 63 1.84 15.47 -16.44
N VAL A 64 1.41 16.59 -17.04
CA VAL A 64 1.49 16.84 -18.48
C VAL A 64 2.93 17.17 -18.88
N PRO A 65 3.54 16.44 -19.83
CA PRO A 65 4.88 16.75 -20.32
C PRO A 65 5.01 18.20 -20.81
N PRO A 66 6.03 18.96 -20.38
CA PRO A 66 6.22 20.35 -20.79
C PRO A 66 6.49 20.52 -22.29
N SER A 67 6.82 19.43 -22.98
CA SER A 67 7.06 19.37 -24.43
C SER A 67 5.78 19.26 -25.28
N PHE A 68 4.60 19.22 -24.67
CA PHE A 68 3.34 19.14 -25.40
C PHE A 68 3.10 20.37 -26.29
N GLY A 69 2.66 20.11 -27.53
CA GLY A 69 2.38 21.16 -28.51
C GLY A 69 1.02 21.83 -28.30
N PRO A 70 0.69 22.85 -29.11
CA PRO A 70 -0.59 23.56 -29.00
C PRO A 70 -1.82 22.63 -29.12
N ALA A 71 -1.75 21.60 -29.97
CA ALA A 71 -2.87 20.69 -30.18
C ALA A 71 -3.18 19.83 -28.94
N GLU A 72 -2.15 19.30 -28.28
CA GLU A 72 -2.27 18.52 -27.05
C GLU A 72 -2.74 19.41 -25.89
N MET A 73 -2.16 20.61 -25.77
CA MET A 73 -2.52 21.57 -24.73
C MET A 73 -3.98 22.04 -24.85
N GLU A 74 -4.53 22.18 -26.07
CA GLU A 74 -5.95 22.48 -26.25
C GLU A 74 -6.86 21.32 -25.82
N LYS A 75 -6.47 20.06 -26.06
CA LYS A 75 -7.22 18.89 -25.57
C LYS A 75 -7.19 18.82 -24.04
N GLU A 76 -6.04 19.08 -23.43
CA GLU A 76 -5.88 19.13 -21.97
C GLU A 76 -6.80 20.20 -21.36
N LYS A 77 -6.79 21.44 -21.89
CA LYS A 77 -7.68 22.53 -21.42
C LYS A 77 -9.16 22.16 -21.45
N ARG A 78 -9.58 21.36 -22.44
CA ARG A 78 -10.97 20.90 -22.59
C ARG A 78 -11.31 19.65 -21.79
N ASN A 79 -10.34 19.04 -21.11
CA ASN A 79 -10.46 17.71 -20.50
C ASN A 79 -10.93 16.64 -21.50
N ASP A 80 -10.47 16.74 -22.75
CA ASP A 80 -10.77 15.76 -23.79
C ASP A 80 -9.97 14.47 -23.55
N ALA A 81 -10.51 13.32 -23.98
CA ALA A 81 -9.75 12.08 -23.97
C ALA A 81 -8.75 12.05 -25.13
N TYR A 82 -7.48 11.80 -24.83
CA TYR A 82 -6.42 11.66 -25.82
C TYR A 82 -5.37 10.63 -25.39
N GLU A 83 -4.55 10.21 -26.35
CA GLU A 83 -3.45 9.26 -26.19
C GLU A 83 -2.25 9.86 -26.92
N VAL A 84 -1.10 9.85 -26.24
CA VAL A 84 0.17 10.40 -26.72
C VAL A 84 1.26 9.42 -26.29
N ASP A 85 2.14 9.11 -27.23
CA ASP A 85 3.35 8.34 -26.94
C ASP A 85 4.29 9.20 -26.08
N LEU A 86 4.89 8.63 -25.05
CA LEU A 86 5.86 9.34 -24.22
C LEU A 86 7.23 9.46 -24.91
N ASP A 87 7.46 8.72 -25.99
CA ASP A 87 8.65 8.83 -26.82
C ASP A 87 8.81 10.25 -27.39
N GLY A 88 10.00 10.81 -27.26
CA GLY A 88 10.29 12.18 -27.69
C GLY A 88 9.78 13.28 -26.74
N HIS A 89 9.07 12.93 -25.67
CA HIS A 89 8.64 13.87 -24.64
C HIS A 89 9.47 13.72 -23.36
N THR A 90 9.89 14.83 -22.77
CA THR A 90 10.48 14.85 -21.42
C THR A 90 9.37 14.86 -20.38
N LEU A 91 9.48 14.04 -19.34
CA LEU A 91 8.55 14.09 -18.21
C LEU A 91 8.71 15.41 -17.42
N PRO A 92 7.68 15.85 -16.67
CA PRO A 92 7.82 16.97 -15.75
C PRO A 92 8.98 16.80 -14.77
N ASP A 93 9.62 17.89 -14.35
CA ASP A 93 10.85 17.86 -13.52
C ASP A 93 10.74 17.00 -12.26
N TRP A 94 9.58 17.01 -11.58
CA TRP A 94 9.37 16.20 -10.37
C TRP A 94 9.30 14.69 -10.66
N MET A 95 9.06 14.30 -11.91
CA MET A 95 9.08 12.92 -12.39
C MET A 95 10.43 12.53 -13.00
N ALA A 96 11.45 13.39 -12.96
CA ALA A 96 12.77 13.11 -13.53
C ALA A 96 13.37 11.75 -13.12
N PRO A 97 13.18 11.24 -11.87
CA PRO A 97 13.65 9.89 -11.52
C PRO A 97 13.07 8.75 -12.38
N LEU A 98 11.92 8.98 -13.02
CA LEU A 98 11.24 8.00 -13.87
C LEU A 98 11.63 8.11 -15.36
N GLU A 99 12.40 9.13 -15.75
CA GLU A 99 12.74 9.37 -17.16
C GLU A 99 13.50 8.18 -17.76
N ALA A 100 14.41 7.57 -16.99
CA ALA A 100 15.15 6.37 -17.40
C ALA A 100 14.28 5.11 -17.54
N HIS A 101 13.03 5.17 -17.09
CA HIS A 101 12.08 4.06 -17.10
C HIS A 101 10.87 4.33 -18.00
N LYS A 102 10.93 5.35 -18.87
CA LYS A 102 9.82 5.80 -19.72
C LYS A 102 9.27 4.70 -20.62
N ASP A 103 10.13 3.82 -21.14
CA ASP A 103 9.75 2.65 -21.95
C ASP A 103 8.86 1.65 -21.19
N ASN A 104 8.81 1.75 -19.86
CA ASN A 104 7.99 0.92 -18.96
C ASN A 104 6.93 1.73 -18.21
N LEU A 105 6.66 2.97 -18.64
CA LEU A 105 5.76 3.91 -17.96
C LEU A 105 4.48 4.12 -18.78
N THR A 106 3.35 4.17 -18.09
CA THR A 106 2.08 4.63 -18.65
C THR A 106 1.49 5.65 -17.69
N LEU A 107 1.17 6.85 -18.21
CA LEU A 107 0.46 7.88 -17.46
C LEU A 107 -1.02 7.83 -17.82
N LEU A 108 -1.84 7.30 -16.91
CA LEU A 108 -3.28 7.26 -17.06
C LEU A 108 -3.93 8.27 -16.11
N GLN A 109 -4.57 9.29 -16.67
CA GLN A 109 -5.23 10.36 -15.93
C GLN A 109 -6.69 10.53 -16.34
N GLY A 110 -7.44 11.34 -15.58
CA GLY A 110 -8.83 11.66 -15.89
C GLY A 110 -9.84 10.54 -15.61
N LEU A 111 -9.47 9.51 -14.83
CA LEU A 111 -10.40 8.47 -14.41
C LEU A 111 -11.47 9.06 -13.47
N SER A 112 -12.73 8.70 -13.71
CA SER A 112 -13.82 9.22 -12.88
C SER A 112 -13.84 8.57 -11.51
N GLY A 113 -13.68 9.37 -10.45
CA GLY A 113 -13.84 8.95 -9.05
C GLY A 113 -15.26 9.14 -8.48
N LYS A 114 -16.30 9.35 -9.32
CA LYS A 114 -17.66 9.70 -8.86
C LYS A 114 -18.31 8.65 -7.95
N MET A 115 -17.91 7.38 -8.06
CA MET A 115 -18.36 6.31 -7.18
C MET A 115 -17.76 6.39 -5.77
N CYS A 116 -16.66 7.12 -5.62
CA CYS A 116 -15.89 7.28 -4.38
C CYS A 116 -16.31 8.53 -3.58
N THR A 117 -17.26 9.33 -4.07
CA THR A 117 -17.58 10.63 -3.48
C THR A 117 -18.33 10.49 -2.15
N VAL A 118 -17.63 10.76 -1.05
CA VAL A 118 -18.12 10.69 0.34
C VAL A 118 -17.90 11.96 1.18
N GLY A 119 -17.27 12.99 0.61
CA GLY A 119 -16.94 14.24 1.29
C GLY A 119 -15.43 14.48 1.28
N HIS A 120 -14.90 15.03 2.37
CA HIS A 120 -13.49 15.40 2.54
C HIS A 120 -12.51 14.22 2.71
N HIS A 121 -13.00 12.98 2.77
CA HIS A 121 -12.17 11.79 2.95
C HIS A 121 -12.59 10.71 1.97
N SER A 122 -11.65 9.94 1.42
CA SER A 122 -11.92 8.84 0.52
C SER A 122 -12.03 7.48 1.23
N TRP A 123 -11.46 7.31 2.43
CA TRP A 123 -11.41 6.01 3.13
C TRP A 123 -10.92 4.90 2.18
N CYS A 124 -11.57 3.73 2.21
CA CYS A 124 -11.30 2.64 1.27
C CYS A 124 -11.89 2.84 -0.14
N SER A 125 -12.46 4.01 -0.44
CA SER A 125 -13.24 4.20 -1.67
C SER A 125 -12.38 4.14 -2.93
N SER A 126 -11.18 4.72 -2.91
CA SER A 126 -10.30 4.81 -4.07
C SER A 126 -9.86 3.42 -4.55
N LEU A 127 -9.28 2.62 -3.66
CA LEU A 127 -8.83 1.25 -3.95
C LEU A 127 -9.98 0.24 -4.02
N GLY A 128 -11.12 0.54 -3.41
CA GLY A 128 -12.30 -0.32 -3.40
C GLY A 128 -13.26 -0.10 -4.56
N VAL A 129 -13.26 1.09 -5.16
CA VAL A 129 -14.22 1.53 -6.20
C VAL A 129 -15.67 1.47 -5.70
N TYR A 130 -15.90 1.92 -4.46
CA TYR A 130 -17.22 2.04 -3.84
C TYR A 130 -17.28 3.24 -2.88
N LYS A 131 -18.49 3.59 -2.43
CA LYS A 131 -18.73 4.68 -1.49
C LYS A 131 -18.44 4.23 -0.05
N ALA A 132 -17.22 4.48 0.44
CA ALA A 132 -16.77 4.13 1.80
C ALA A 132 -16.73 5.36 2.72
N ASN A 133 -17.22 5.21 3.95
CA ASN A 133 -17.17 6.23 5.00
C ASN A 133 -16.72 5.60 6.33
N GLU A 134 -16.76 6.38 7.42
CA GLU A 134 -16.36 5.94 8.76
C GLU A 134 -17.05 4.67 9.26
N ARG A 135 -18.24 4.36 8.74
CA ARG A 135 -19.01 3.18 9.15
C ARG A 135 -18.44 1.95 8.47
N LEU A 136 -18.09 0.93 9.24
CA LEU A 136 -17.64 -0.36 8.72
C LEU A 136 -18.61 -0.96 7.69
N SER A 137 -19.92 -0.77 7.88
CA SER A 137 -20.97 -1.22 6.95
C SER A 137 -20.90 -0.61 5.55
N SER A 138 -20.13 0.48 5.37
CA SER A 138 -19.87 1.08 4.07
C SER A 138 -18.81 0.31 3.26
N ILE A 139 -17.94 -0.46 3.91
CA ILE A 139 -16.91 -1.30 3.28
C ILE A 139 -17.59 -2.54 2.69
N LYS A 140 -17.67 -2.60 1.35
CA LYS A 140 -18.49 -3.61 0.65
C LYS A 140 -17.74 -4.87 0.27
N TRP A 141 -16.44 -4.77 -0.03
CA TRP A 141 -15.58 -5.87 -0.44
C TRP A 141 -14.11 -5.49 -0.22
N ALA A 142 -13.19 -6.39 -0.54
CA ALA A 142 -11.77 -6.11 -0.41
C ALA A 142 -11.29 -5.11 -1.46
N THR A 143 -10.32 -4.28 -1.10
CA THR A 143 -9.70 -3.33 -2.03
C THR A 143 -8.75 -4.04 -3.01
N VAL A 144 -8.43 -3.39 -4.12
CA VAL A 144 -7.64 -3.99 -5.21
C VAL A 144 -6.25 -4.47 -4.77
N ASP A 145 -5.61 -3.76 -3.85
CA ASP A 145 -4.35 -4.12 -3.20
C ASP A 145 -4.47 -5.45 -2.43
N PHE A 146 -5.56 -5.69 -1.71
CA PHE A 146 -5.80 -6.97 -1.04
C PHE A 146 -6.14 -8.10 -2.00
N GLU A 147 -6.86 -7.81 -3.10
CA GLU A 147 -7.09 -8.83 -4.13
C GLU A 147 -5.78 -9.21 -4.84
N LEU A 148 -4.87 -8.26 -5.05
CA LEU A 148 -3.53 -8.55 -5.57
C LEU A 148 -2.68 -9.31 -4.55
N ALA A 149 -2.75 -8.99 -3.25
CA ALA A 149 -2.03 -9.72 -2.21
C ALA A 149 -2.40 -11.22 -2.19
N LYS A 150 -3.68 -11.55 -2.47
CA LYS A 150 -4.13 -12.95 -2.62
C LYS A 150 -3.57 -13.61 -3.88
N LEU A 151 -3.48 -12.86 -4.99
CA LEU A 151 -2.96 -13.37 -6.26
C LEU A 151 -1.43 -13.52 -6.27
N PHE A 152 -0.73 -12.71 -5.49
CA PHE A 152 0.73 -12.67 -5.38
C PHE A 152 1.17 -12.90 -3.93
N PRO A 153 0.96 -14.12 -3.39
CA PRO A 153 1.13 -14.40 -1.98
C PRO A 153 2.56 -14.15 -1.48
N SER A 154 2.64 -13.63 -0.26
CA SER A 154 3.87 -13.34 0.46
C SER A 154 3.64 -13.55 1.97
N PRO A 155 4.69 -13.68 2.81
CA PRO A 155 4.53 -13.94 4.24
C PRO A 155 3.59 -12.96 4.96
N LEU A 156 3.71 -11.65 4.67
CA LEU A 156 2.84 -10.61 5.25
C LEU A 156 1.60 -10.31 4.42
N GLU A 157 1.47 -10.89 3.23
CA GLU A 157 0.43 -10.62 2.22
C GLU A 157 0.36 -9.15 1.74
N HIS A 158 0.06 -8.23 2.66
CA HIS A 158 -0.09 -6.80 2.41
C HIS A 158 0.54 -6.00 3.56
N ILE A 159 1.19 -4.88 3.23
CA ILE A 159 1.67 -3.90 4.21
C ILE A 159 1.04 -2.55 3.88
N GLU A 160 0.56 -1.85 4.91
CA GLU A 160 0.04 -0.50 4.74
C GLU A 160 0.78 0.48 5.64
N LEU A 161 1.19 1.61 5.06
CA LEU A 161 1.86 2.71 5.74
C LEU A 161 1.04 3.98 5.54
N ALA A 162 0.97 4.85 6.54
CA ALA A 162 0.21 6.08 6.41
C ALA A 162 0.82 7.24 7.21
N CYS A 163 0.91 8.40 6.58
CA CYS A 163 1.11 9.67 7.28
C CYS A 163 -0.25 10.17 7.81
N PHE A 164 -0.64 9.74 9.01
CA PHE A 164 -1.91 10.16 9.61
C PHE A 164 -1.92 11.67 9.93
N PRO A 165 -3.07 12.36 9.78
CA PRO A 165 -3.18 13.78 10.14
C PRO A 165 -3.12 13.99 11.66
N THR A 166 -2.55 15.12 12.10
CA THR A 166 -2.39 15.47 13.53
C THR A 166 -3.52 16.34 14.08
N GLU A 167 -4.16 17.16 13.23
CA GLU A 167 -5.12 18.18 13.64
C GLU A 167 -6.56 17.80 13.26
N GLY A 168 -6.96 16.57 13.62
CA GLY A 168 -8.27 16.02 13.26
C GLY A 168 -8.30 15.45 11.84
N GLY A 169 -9.44 14.88 11.45
CA GLY A 169 -9.53 13.99 10.29
C GLY A 169 -9.59 12.52 10.70
N ASN A 170 -10.15 11.70 9.83
CA ASN A 170 -10.49 10.31 10.10
C ASN A 170 -9.93 9.49 8.92
N PRO A 171 -9.18 8.39 9.13
CA PRO A 171 -9.03 7.60 10.36
C PRO A 171 -8.18 8.29 11.44
N ARG A 172 -8.72 8.32 12.67
CA ARG A 172 -8.04 8.78 13.90
C ARG A 172 -6.88 7.84 14.25
N GLY A 173 -5.77 7.97 13.54
CA GLY A 173 -4.50 7.38 13.94
C GLY A 173 -3.68 8.35 14.75
N SER A 174 -2.99 7.88 15.79
CA SER A 174 -1.85 8.65 16.29
C SER A 174 -0.68 8.40 15.35
N LEU A 175 0.12 9.43 15.12
CA LEU A 175 1.30 9.39 14.27
C LEU A 175 2.21 8.19 14.57
N ASP A 176 2.30 7.76 15.83
CA ASP A 176 3.23 6.70 16.24
C ASP A 176 2.47 5.45 16.72
N SER A 177 1.38 5.10 16.02
CA SER A 177 0.62 3.88 16.27
C SER A 177 0.23 3.16 15.00
N ILE A 178 -0.40 1.99 15.19
CA ILE A 178 -1.13 1.28 14.15
C ILE A 178 -2.59 1.72 14.22
N ALA A 179 -3.10 2.28 13.13
CA ALA A 179 -4.47 2.75 13.07
C ALA A 179 -5.14 2.32 11.77
N MET A 180 -6.46 2.52 11.68
CA MET A 180 -7.21 2.10 10.50
C MET A 180 -6.66 2.80 9.25
N GLY A 181 -6.37 2.03 8.21
CA GLY A 181 -5.84 2.54 6.95
C GLY A 181 -6.92 2.92 5.95
N PHE A 182 -6.54 2.91 4.68
CA PHE A 182 -7.33 3.22 3.49
C PHE A 182 -7.55 1.98 2.61
N SER A 183 -7.17 0.81 3.10
CA SER A 183 -7.35 -0.48 2.43
C SER A 183 -8.36 -1.36 3.18
N ALA A 184 -8.92 -2.38 2.52
CA ALA A 184 -9.85 -3.31 3.14
C ALA A 184 -9.59 -4.75 2.72
N ARG A 185 -9.61 -5.66 3.69
CA ARG A 185 -9.45 -7.11 3.51
C ARG A 185 -10.70 -7.78 2.95
N GLY A 186 -11.85 -7.16 3.17
CA GLY A 186 -13.16 -7.70 2.84
C GLY A 186 -14.30 -6.84 3.35
N PRO A 187 -15.56 -7.29 3.17
CA PRO A 187 -16.73 -6.57 3.65
C PRO A 187 -16.65 -6.28 5.15
N GLN A 188 -16.81 -5.02 5.55
CA GLN A 188 -16.70 -4.57 6.95
C GLN A 188 -15.35 -4.87 7.63
N GLN A 189 -14.30 -5.16 6.86
CA GLN A 189 -12.98 -5.53 7.37
C GLN A 189 -11.94 -4.54 6.84
N PRO A 190 -11.77 -3.38 7.47
CA PRO A 190 -10.70 -2.47 7.13
C PRO A 190 -9.35 -3.13 7.42
N ASN A 191 -8.33 -2.62 6.76
CA ASN A 191 -6.94 -2.88 7.11
C ASN A 191 -6.41 -1.80 8.06
N TYR A 192 -5.27 -2.08 8.68
CA TYR A 192 -4.56 -1.16 9.54
C TYR A 192 -3.20 -0.80 8.94
N ALA A 193 -2.81 0.46 9.09
CA ALA A 193 -1.58 1.02 8.60
C ALA A 193 -0.65 1.42 9.74
N PHE A 194 0.65 1.30 9.51
CA PHE A 194 1.68 1.80 10.42
C PHE A 194 1.82 3.32 10.24
N GLY A 195 1.69 4.07 11.34
CA GLY A 195 1.72 5.53 11.33
C GLY A 195 3.11 6.15 11.22
N SER A 196 4.14 5.46 11.73
CA SER A 196 5.52 5.96 11.75
C SER A 196 6.54 4.92 11.24
N PRO A 197 7.68 5.36 10.69
CA PRO A 197 8.76 4.47 10.28
C PRO A 197 9.26 3.60 11.44
N LYS A 198 9.35 4.18 12.64
CA LYS A 198 9.77 3.48 13.86
C LYS A 198 8.90 2.24 14.14
N ILE A 199 7.58 2.43 14.27
CA ILE A 199 6.65 1.31 14.55
C ILE A 199 6.64 0.33 13.39
N ALA A 200 6.74 0.81 12.15
CA ALA A 200 6.79 -0.05 10.98
C ALA A 200 8.02 -0.98 11.00
N VAL A 201 9.22 -0.46 11.31
CA VAL A 201 10.43 -1.30 11.46
C VAL A 201 10.27 -2.27 12.61
N GLU A 202 9.86 -1.78 13.78
CA GLU A 202 9.70 -2.58 15.00
C GLU A 202 8.75 -3.76 14.77
N GLU A 203 7.65 -3.60 14.04
CA GLU A 203 6.67 -4.68 13.84
C GLU A 203 6.93 -5.55 12.61
N ILE A 204 7.41 -4.97 11.49
CA ILE A 204 7.65 -5.72 10.25
C ILE A 204 8.93 -6.56 10.36
N PHE A 205 9.96 -6.06 11.07
CA PHE A 205 11.28 -6.69 11.16
C PHE A 205 11.60 -7.26 12.55
N LYS A 206 10.64 -7.33 13.50
CA LYS A 206 10.88 -7.87 14.86
C LYS A 206 11.53 -9.23 14.92
N SER A 207 11.26 -10.13 13.95
CA SER A 207 11.82 -11.48 13.94
C SER A 207 13.35 -11.49 13.78
N VAL A 208 13.93 -10.41 13.25
CA VAL A 208 15.38 -10.27 13.03
C VAL A 208 15.99 -9.12 13.84
N SER A 209 15.26 -8.54 14.80
CA SER A 209 15.79 -7.48 15.64
C SER A 209 17.06 -7.94 16.38
N ASP A 210 18.08 -7.08 16.40
CA ASP A 210 19.32 -7.32 17.15
C ASP A 210 19.17 -6.95 18.63
N ASN A 211 18.05 -6.33 19.03
CA ASN A 211 17.76 -6.01 20.42
C ASN A 211 17.25 -7.26 21.16
N LYS A 212 17.91 -7.58 22.27
CA LYS A 212 17.59 -8.75 23.10
C LYS A 212 16.16 -8.69 23.68
N ASP A 213 15.68 -7.52 24.07
CA ASP A 213 14.34 -7.36 24.64
C ASP A 213 13.26 -7.57 23.58
N ASP A 214 13.50 -7.11 22.34
CA ASP A 214 12.61 -7.37 21.20
C ASP A 214 12.55 -8.86 20.86
N GLN A 215 13.70 -9.54 20.87
CA GLN A 215 13.75 -10.99 20.67
C GLN A 215 12.98 -11.73 21.76
N ILE A 216 13.12 -11.33 23.03
CA ILE A 216 12.36 -11.91 24.15
C ILE A 216 10.85 -11.69 23.94
N LYS A 217 10.43 -10.46 23.61
CA LYS A 217 9.04 -10.13 23.35
C LYS A 217 8.47 -10.96 22.20
N TYR A 218 9.19 -11.08 21.09
CA TYR A 218 8.80 -11.92 19.94
C TYR A 218 8.61 -13.39 20.35
N GLN A 219 9.54 -13.96 21.12
CA GLN A 219 9.43 -15.34 21.59
C GLN A 219 8.27 -15.55 22.58
N LEU A 220 7.99 -14.56 23.43
CA LEU A 220 6.84 -14.58 24.33
C LEU A 220 5.51 -14.55 23.55
N GLU A 221 5.38 -13.67 22.55
CA GLU A 221 4.22 -13.60 21.67
C GLU A 221 3.96 -14.96 20.98
N ARG A 222 5.01 -15.62 20.49
CA ARG A 222 4.89 -16.95 19.88
C ARG A 222 4.39 -18.02 20.85
N LYS A 223 4.95 -18.07 22.05
CA LYS A 223 4.52 -19.01 23.10
C LYS A 223 3.08 -18.77 23.52
N MET A 224 2.66 -17.51 23.60
CA MET A 224 1.27 -17.15 23.87
C MET A 224 0.35 -17.65 22.75
N LEU A 225 0.69 -17.39 21.48
CA LEU A 225 -0.12 -17.86 20.33
C LEU A 225 -0.22 -19.39 20.28
N GLU A 226 0.87 -20.10 20.58
CA GLU A 226 0.87 -21.56 20.69
C GLU A 226 -0.02 -22.05 21.83
N PHE A 227 0.07 -21.43 23.01
CA PHE A 227 -0.77 -21.75 24.15
C PHE A 227 -2.26 -21.56 23.80
N VAL A 228 -2.64 -20.42 23.22
CA VAL A 228 -4.04 -20.14 22.88
C VAL A 228 -4.54 -21.10 21.79
N ALA A 229 -3.75 -21.35 20.74
CA ALA A 229 -4.11 -22.30 19.68
C ALA A 229 -4.39 -23.71 20.24
N SER A 230 -3.58 -24.16 21.22
CA SER A 230 -3.76 -25.47 21.86
C SER A 230 -5.06 -25.58 22.68
N LYS A 231 -5.57 -24.46 23.20
CA LYS A 231 -6.77 -24.40 24.05
C LYS A 231 -8.05 -24.23 23.24
N GLU A 232 -8.04 -23.35 22.23
CA GLU A 232 -9.20 -23.09 21.37
C GLU A 232 -9.61 -24.34 20.57
N ALA A 233 -8.64 -25.14 20.12
CA ALA A 233 -8.90 -26.40 19.43
C ALA A 233 -9.72 -27.38 20.29
N GLY A 234 -9.36 -27.53 21.57
CA GLY A 234 -10.11 -28.38 22.51
C GLY A 234 -11.47 -27.79 22.90
N LEU A 235 -11.61 -26.46 22.95
CA LEU A 235 -12.87 -25.80 23.27
C LEU A 235 -13.91 -25.99 22.14
N ALA A 236 -13.47 -25.91 20.88
CA ALA A 236 -14.34 -26.06 19.71
C ALA A 236 -15.01 -27.45 19.60
N GLU A 237 -14.37 -28.50 20.11
CA GLU A 237 -14.90 -29.88 20.09
C GLU A 237 -16.14 -30.05 20.98
N HIS A 238 -16.29 -29.19 22.00
CA HIS A 238 -17.36 -29.29 23.01
C HIS A 238 -18.51 -28.29 22.75
N LEU A 239 -18.41 -27.49 21.69
CA LEU A 239 -19.39 -26.47 21.33
C LEU A 239 -20.23 -26.92 20.14
N GLY A 240 -21.50 -26.50 20.12
CA GLY A 240 -22.42 -26.74 19.00
C GLY A 240 -22.83 -25.46 18.29
N GLY A 241 -23.24 -25.59 17.03
CA GLY A 241 -24.00 -24.55 16.33
C GLY A 241 -23.24 -23.24 16.06
N LEU A 242 -23.73 -22.11 16.60
CA LEU A 242 -23.17 -20.78 16.33
C LEU A 242 -21.89 -20.50 17.14
N GLU A 243 -21.77 -21.05 18.34
CA GLU A 243 -20.63 -20.84 19.23
C GLU A 243 -19.40 -21.55 18.70
N GLN A 244 -19.56 -22.80 18.23
CA GLN A 244 -18.51 -23.55 17.56
C GLN A 244 -17.92 -22.78 16.36
N ARG A 245 -18.78 -22.18 15.53
CA ARG A 245 -18.34 -21.38 14.37
C ARG A 245 -17.54 -20.14 14.78
N LYS A 246 -17.94 -19.46 15.86
CA LYS A 246 -17.20 -18.28 16.36
C LYS A 246 -15.81 -18.68 16.87
N VAL A 247 -15.74 -19.73 17.68
CA VAL A 247 -14.48 -20.25 18.23
C VAL A 247 -13.57 -20.76 17.11
N ALA A 248 -14.11 -21.48 16.13
CA ALA A 248 -13.36 -21.93 14.95
C ALA A 248 -12.76 -20.75 14.15
N ASN A 249 -13.48 -19.62 14.02
CA ASN A 249 -12.95 -18.43 13.35
C ASN A 249 -11.76 -17.82 14.11
N TYR A 250 -11.81 -17.78 15.45
CA TYR A 250 -10.68 -17.32 16.26
C TYR A 250 -9.48 -18.27 16.15
N ALA A 251 -9.72 -19.57 16.26
CA ALA A 251 -8.68 -20.59 16.11
C ALA A 251 -8.00 -20.50 14.73
N SER A 252 -8.78 -20.37 13.66
CA SER A 252 -8.26 -20.16 12.31
C SER A 252 -7.43 -18.89 12.19
N SER A 253 -7.84 -17.80 12.85
CA SER A 253 -7.09 -16.54 12.83
C SER A 253 -5.73 -16.67 13.52
N ILE A 254 -5.68 -17.39 14.64
CA ILE A 254 -4.43 -17.67 15.37
C ILE A 254 -3.51 -18.54 14.52
N GLU A 255 -4.03 -19.60 13.89
CA GLU A 255 -3.20 -20.45 13.04
C GLU A 255 -2.64 -19.69 11.83
N SER A 256 -3.43 -18.80 11.21
CA SER A 256 -2.94 -17.92 10.14
C SER A 256 -1.78 -17.02 10.60
N ILE A 257 -1.80 -16.52 11.86
CA ILE A 257 -0.69 -15.75 12.43
C ILE A 257 0.54 -16.64 12.62
N ARG A 258 0.36 -17.85 13.17
CA ARG A 258 1.46 -18.80 13.39
C ARG A 258 2.12 -19.21 12.08
N GLU A 259 1.33 -19.49 11.05
CA GLU A 259 1.81 -19.86 9.73
C GLU A 259 2.60 -18.70 9.07
N ARG A 260 2.10 -17.47 9.19
CA ARG A 260 2.85 -16.28 8.79
C ARG A 260 4.19 -16.16 9.52
N ASN A 261 4.22 -16.34 10.83
CA ASN A 261 5.48 -16.29 11.59
C ASN A 261 6.48 -17.36 11.14
N ARG A 262 6.00 -18.59 10.84
CA ARG A 262 6.86 -19.66 10.28
C ARG A 262 7.47 -19.24 8.94
N LYS A 263 6.67 -18.64 8.05
CA LYS A 263 7.15 -18.16 6.74
C LYS A 263 8.17 -17.03 6.89
N VAL A 264 7.94 -16.09 7.80
CA VAL A 264 8.89 -15.00 8.08
C VAL A 264 10.19 -15.55 8.66
N ASP A 265 10.13 -16.46 9.64
CA ASP A 265 11.31 -17.10 10.24
C ASP A 265 12.14 -17.87 9.19
N ALA A 266 11.47 -18.57 8.26
CA ALA A 266 12.13 -19.29 7.18
C ALA A 266 12.91 -18.37 6.23
N MET A 267 12.63 -17.06 6.26
CA MET A 267 13.27 -16.03 5.46
C MET A 267 14.21 -15.13 6.29
N ALA A 268 14.53 -15.50 7.53
CA ALA A 268 15.25 -14.64 8.47
C ALA A 268 16.57 -14.06 7.92
N ASP A 269 17.32 -14.83 7.13
CA ASP A 269 18.59 -14.35 6.57
C ASP A 269 18.38 -13.26 5.50
N ALA A 270 17.40 -13.44 4.60
CA ALA A 270 17.04 -12.44 3.61
C ALA A 270 16.46 -11.18 4.27
N VAL A 271 15.61 -11.37 5.29
CA VAL A 271 15.01 -10.27 6.06
C VAL A 271 16.09 -9.49 6.81
N ARG A 272 17.08 -10.16 7.42
CA ARG A 272 18.19 -9.51 8.12
C ARG A 272 19.11 -8.77 7.15
N GLN A 273 19.37 -9.33 5.97
CA GLN A 273 20.20 -8.70 4.95
C GLN A 273 19.61 -7.37 4.45
N HIS A 274 18.29 -7.30 4.37
CA HIS A 274 17.56 -6.17 3.78
C HIS A 274 16.79 -5.34 4.80
N ALA A 275 16.95 -5.61 6.11
CA ALA A 275 16.38 -4.79 7.17
C ALA A 275 16.85 -3.32 6.99
N PRO A 276 15.93 -2.34 7.07
CA PRO A 276 16.26 -0.96 6.79
C PRO A 276 17.18 -0.40 7.89
N LYS A 277 18.26 0.28 7.48
CA LYS A 277 19.12 1.04 8.37
C LYS A 277 18.67 2.49 8.33
N LEU A 278 17.63 2.81 9.10
CA LEU A 278 17.07 4.15 9.16
C LEU A 278 18.02 5.10 9.89
N ASP A 279 18.16 6.32 9.38
CA ASP A 279 18.79 7.42 10.10
C ASP A 279 17.97 7.78 11.35
N ASP A 280 18.64 8.21 12.42
CA ASP A 280 18.00 8.56 13.70
C ASP A 280 16.90 9.61 13.51
N ARG A 281 17.03 10.50 12.51
CA ARG A 281 15.99 11.48 12.20
C ARG A 281 14.65 10.84 11.89
N TYR A 282 14.61 9.66 11.28
CA TYR A 282 13.36 8.94 10.93
C TYR A 282 12.71 8.23 12.12
N LEU A 283 13.42 8.18 13.26
CA LEU A 283 12.99 7.53 14.49
C LEU A 283 12.62 8.53 15.59
N ALA A 284 12.77 9.83 15.31
CA ALA A 284 12.43 10.92 16.22
C ALA A 284 10.92 10.97 16.51
N GLU A 285 10.55 11.39 17.73
CA GLU A 285 9.14 11.55 18.13
C GLU A 285 8.48 12.75 17.42
N ASP A 286 9.23 13.83 17.20
CA ASP A 286 8.79 15.07 16.55
C ASP A 286 9.12 15.09 15.05
N LEU A 287 8.86 13.97 14.38
CA LEU A 287 9.15 13.77 12.96
C LEU A 287 8.34 14.71 12.05
N ASN A 288 9.02 15.51 11.21
CA ASN A 288 8.36 16.30 10.17
C ASN A 288 7.77 15.42 9.06
N THR A 289 6.89 15.99 8.23
CA THR A 289 6.16 15.25 7.20
C THR A 289 7.08 14.61 6.16
N PHE A 290 8.10 15.33 5.69
CA PHE A 290 9.01 14.84 4.65
C PHE A 290 9.87 13.68 5.14
N ASP A 291 10.42 13.78 6.35
CA ASP A 291 11.21 12.71 6.95
C ASP A 291 10.35 11.49 7.27
N ARG A 292 9.08 11.68 7.67
CA ARG A 292 8.11 10.59 7.83
C ARG A 292 7.84 9.87 6.51
N GLN A 293 7.64 10.64 5.43
CA GLN A 293 7.41 10.07 4.11
C GLN A 293 8.61 9.29 3.60
N ALA A 294 9.82 9.84 3.76
CA ALA A 294 11.07 9.19 3.37
C ALA A 294 11.32 7.92 4.20
N GLY A 295 11.17 7.99 5.53
CA GLY A 295 11.31 6.83 6.40
C GLY A 295 10.32 5.71 6.05
N HIS A 296 9.05 6.04 5.78
CA HIS A 296 8.07 5.03 5.33
C HIS A 296 8.46 4.41 4.00
N ALA A 297 8.97 5.20 3.05
CA ALA A 297 9.45 4.67 1.77
C ALA A 297 10.62 3.68 1.96
N GLU A 298 11.59 3.99 2.82
CA GLU A 298 12.70 3.07 3.15
C GLU A 298 12.18 1.75 3.73
N VAL A 299 11.25 1.79 4.69
CA VAL A 299 10.67 0.58 5.29
C VAL A 299 9.86 -0.23 4.28
N MET A 300 9.05 0.44 3.45
CA MET A 300 8.27 -0.19 2.39
C MET A 300 9.16 -0.93 1.40
N LEU A 301 10.20 -0.25 0.90
CA LEU A 301 11.14 -0.81 -0.05
C LEU A 301 11.92 -1.97 0.56
N ALA A 302 12.38 -1.85 1.81
CA ALA A 302 13.03 -2.93 2.53
C ALA A 302 12.13 -4.18 2.63
N ALA A 303 10.85 -4.00 2.96
CA ALA A 303 9.90 -5.12 3.06
C ALA A 303 9.66 -5.80 1.70
N LEU A 304 9.53 -5.01 0.63
CA LEU A 304 9.39 -5.50 -0.74
C LEU A 304 10.65 -6.25 -1.22
N ILE A 305 11.84 -5.70 -0.97
CA ILE A 305 13.13 -6.29 -1.35
C ILE A 305 13.38 -7.59 -0.58
N SER A 306 13.09 -7.60 0.74
CA SER A 306 13.17 -8.78 1.60
C SER A 306 12.22 -9.91 1.18
N GLY A 307 11.20 -9.60 0.37
CA GLY A 307 10.14 -10.55 0.01
C GLY A 307 9.11 -10.77 1.11
N LEU A 308 9.08 -9.93 2.15
CA LEU A 308 8.08 -9.98 3.21
C LEU A 308 6.68 -9.69 2.67
N THR A 309 6.59 -8.78 1.70
CA THR A 309 5.36 -8.49 0.94
C THR A 309 5.63 -8.36 -0.55
N ASN A 310 4.64 -8.67 -1.38
CA ASN A 310 4.60 -8.28 -2.80
C ASN A 310 3.68 -7.08 -3.04
N VAL A 311 2.84 -6.70 -2.07
CA VAL A 311 1.89 -5.60 -2.20
C VAL A 311 2.03 -4.66 -1.00
N ALA A 312 2.21 -3.38 -1.29
CA ALA A 312 2.22 -2.34 -0.28
C ALA A 312 1.31 -1.18 -0.68
N ALA A 313 0.63 -0.61 0.31
CA ALA A 313 -0.09 0.64 0.17
C ALA A 313 0.54 1.70 1.08
N PHE A 314 0.73 2.90 0.56
CA PHE A 314 1.33 4.02 1.26
C PHE A 314 0.50 5.28 1.06
N THR A 315 -0.16 5.72 2.13
CA THR A 315 -0.83 7.03 2.16
C THR A 315 0.20 8.09 2.54
N VAL A 316 0.64 8.86 1.54
CA VAL A 316 1.68 9.89 1.72
C VAL A 316 1.17 11.09 2.53
N ASP A 317 -0.12 11.40 2.43
CA ASP A 317 -0.79 12.49 3.12
C ASP A 317 -2.31 12.31 3.15
N GLU A 318 -2.98 13.13 3.97
CA GLU A 318 -4.44 13.21 4.10
C GLU A 318 -4.82 14.69 4.18
N LEU A 319 -6.03 15.07 3.76
CA LEU A 319 -6.50 16.46 3.67
C LEU A 319 -6.19 17.33 4.89
N ALA A 320 -6.34 16.79 6.10
CA ALA A 320 -6.09 17.51 7.35
C ALA A 320 -4.61 17.46 7.82
N HIS A 321 -3.71 16.90 7.01
CA HIS A 321 -2.30 16.76 7.36
C HIS A 321 -1.56 18.09 7.13
N PRO A 322 -0.96 18.70 8.17
CA PRO A 322 -0.09 19.85 7.98
C PRO A 322 1.25 19.37 7.43
N TYR A 323 1.64 19.90 6.27
CA TYR A 323 2.97 19.66 5.72
C TYR A 323 4.01 20.49 6.47
N THR A 324 5.02 19.82 7.01
CA THR A 324 6.17 20.42 7.71
C THR A 324 7.49 19.91 7.14
N GLY A 325 8.58 20.66 7.36
CA GLY A 325 9.92 20.29 6.86
C GLY A 325 10.15 20.58 5.38
N ILE A 326 9.34 21.47 4.78
CA ILE A 326 9.55 21.92 3.39
C ILE A 326 10.79 22.81 3.33
N PRO A 327 11.77 22.51 2.45
CA PRO A 327 12.96 23.35 2.29
C PRO A 327 12.62 24.81 1.97
N GLY A 328 13.19 25.76 2.71
CA GLY A 328 12.97 27.19 2.58
C GLY A 328 11.80 27.77 3.38
N ILE A 329 10.94 26.93 3.96
CA ILE A 329 9.86 27.34 4.88
C ILE A 329 9.73 26.34 6.04
N GLU A 330 10.85 25.85 6.57
CA GLU A 330 10.91 24.72 7.50
C GLU A 330 10.12 24.96 8.80
N GLY A 331 9.91 26.21 9.21
CA GLY A 331 9.12 26.59 10.38
C GLY A 331 7.63 26.79 10.12
N GLU A 332 7.18 26.69 8.87
CA GLU A 332 5.78 26.89 8.50
C GLU A 332 5.01 25.57 8.43
N LYS A 333 3.70 25.65 8.71
CA LYS A 333 2.77 24.55 8.49
C LYS A 333 1.95 24.85 7.23
N VAL A 334 2.13 24.05 6.19
CA VAL A 334 1.33 24.19 4.96
C VAL A 334 0.09 23.32 5.07
N ASN A 335 -1.08 23.95 5.03
CA ASN A 335 -2.36 23.24 5.06
C ASN A 335 -2.68 22.66 3.68
N MET A 336 -2.69 21.32 3.57
CA MET A 336 -2.96 20.65 2.31
C MET A 336 -4.39 20.87 1.80
N HIS A 337 -5.35 21.12 2.69
CA HIS A 337 -6.70 21.50 2.31
C HIS A 337 -6.71 22.75 1.43
N ASP A 338 -5.94 23.77 1.81
CA ASP A 338 -5.90 25.06 1.12
C ASP A 338 -5.16 24.95 -0.22
N VAL A 339 -4.09 24.15 -0.28
CA VAL A 339 -3.36 23.86 -1.54
C VAL A 339 -4.27 23.25 -2.60
N GLY A 340 -5.22 22.39 -2.21
CA GLY A 340 -6.13 21.74 -3.15
C GLY A 340 -7.20 22.66 -3.73
N HIS A 341 -7.56 23.75 -3.04
CA HIS A 341 -8.54 24.72 -3.55
C HIS A 341 -7.94 25.69 -4.59
N GLY A 342 -6.61 25.76 -4.66
CA GLY A 342 -5.88 26.54 -5.67
C GLY A 342 -5.59 27.96 -5.23
#